data_AF-A0AAW2PNS5-F1
#
_entry.id   AF-A0AAW2PNS5-F1
#
_cell.length_a   1.000
_cell.length_b   1.000
_cell.length_c   1.000
_cell.angle_alpha   90.00
_cell.angle_beta   90.00
_cell.angle_gamma   90.00
#
_symmetry.space_group_name_H-M   'P 1'
#
loop_
_entity.id
_entity.type
_entity.pdbx_description
1 polymer ?
#
loop_
_entity_poly.entity_id
_entity_poly.type
_entity_poly.pdbx_seq_one_letter_code
_entity_poly.pdbx_strand_id
1 'polypeptide(L)'
;MRVENKLEDAYKNLWSFLYPVMVSSETAACNPHENVLKAKACLKLSNWLQGDCLGNNLEGIVLEMKADFKKSRIPSPGCDDNQRSKSEVSLIVEELVGTSRKMSTLLCPMMGKSWILYASWCYTRARASLSSKSEAVLRFCSFSPILASEIQPESFLLTEEEQLRVKEIILLHITERSINKGSQGGDYNNLITECTHKENDLKSLLHQIVNCIETAAGAPGLEDCSSNNLSAALSSQLQQCLVSANITLAETEVVSLVTDLIDVWWSLRRRRVSLFGHAQAFISYLSCSSLKSFDGQLTGGGVDFKYKNVSYTLRSTLYVLHILVNYGVELKDILEPALSKVPLLPWQEITPQLFARLSSHPDKVVRKQLETLLIMLAKHSPWSLVYPTLVDANSPEKEPSEELQNILSFLNKLYPRLVQDAQLMIKELENVTVLWEELWLGTLQDLHADVMRRINLLKEEAARIAENSTLTHGEKNKINAAKYSAMMAPIVVVLERRLTSTSRRPETPHELWFLEEYQEQIRSAVTKFKTPPASVAALGDVWRPFETIATSLASYQRKSSISFGEVAPQLALLSSSNAPMPGLEKQIMISESESDLDNSHGRL
;
A
#
# COMPACT_ATOMS: atom_id res chain seq x y z
N MET A 1 -31.58 -26.02 24.35
CA MET A 1 -30.99 -26.92 23.31
C MET A 1 -29.46 -26.85 23.20
N ARG A 2 -28.81 -25.79 22.66
CA ARG A 2 -27.32 -25.76 22.57
C ARG A 2 -26.64 -25.68 23.95
N VAL A 3 -27.23 -24.98 24.90
CA VAL A 3 -26.79 -24.92 26.31
C VAL A 3 -27.07 -26.25 27.05
N GLU A 4 -27.97 -27.08 26.51
CA GLU A 4 -28.37 -28.39 27.05
C GLU A 4 -27.67 -29.56 26.34
N ASN A 5 -26.59 -29.30 25.59
CA ASN A 5 -25.82 -30.29 24.82
C ASN A 5 -26.57 -31.04 23.70
N LYS A 6 -27.78 -30.61 23.33
CA LYS A 6 -28.54 -31.12 22.17
C LYS A 6 -28.14 -30.37 20.89
N LEU A 7 -26.96 -30.66 20.38
CA LEU A 7 -26.37 -29.93 19.24
C LEU A 7 -27.07 -30.25 17.91
N GLU A 8 -27.34 -31.52 17.62
CA GLU A 8 -27.94 -31.95 16.35
C GLU A 8 -29.34 -31.36 16.13
N ASP A 9 -30.22 -31.45 17.13
CA ASP A 9 -31.56 -30.86 17.10
C ASP A 9 -31.51 -29.34 16.93
N ALA A 10 -30.52 -28.68 17.54
CA ALA A 10 -30.35 -27.24 17.40
C ALA A 10 -29.95 -26.84 15.97
N TYR A 11 -29.09 -27.61 15.31
CA TYR A 11 -28.73 -27.39 13.90
C TYR A 11 -29.89 -27.69 12.96
N LYS A 12 -30.60 -28.80 13.14
CA LYS A 12 -31.77 -29.17 12.30
C LYS A 12 -32.89 -28.13 12.40
N ASN A 13 -33.21 -27.67 13.62
CA ASN A 13 -34.20 -26.61 13.83
C ASN A 13 -33.77 -25.25 13.26
N LEU A 14 -32.47 -24.94 13.32
CA LEU A 14 -31.95 -23.70 12.74
C LEU A 14 -31.94 -23.77 11.20
N TRP A 15 -31.60 -24.93 10.63
CA TRP A 15 -31.63 -25.15 9.19
C TRP A 15 -33.05 -25.13 8.64
N SER A 16 -34.01 -25.81 9.26
CA SER A 16 -35.41 -25.80 8.81
C SER A 16 -36.00 -24.39 8.81
N PHE A 17 -35.62 -23.54 9.77
CA PHE A 17 -36.02 -22.14 9.80
C PHE A 17 -35.39 -21.30 8.66
N LEU A 18 -34.17 -21.62 8.24
CA LEU A 18 -33.42 -20.87 7.22
C LEU A 18 -33.58 -21.43 5.79
N TYR A 19 -33.94 -22.70 5.67
CA TYR A 19 -34.04 -23.46 4.41
C TYR A 19 -34.83 -22.73 3.31
N PRO A 20 -36.03 -22.17 3.57
CA PRO A 20 -36.81 -21.49 2.54
C PRO A 20 -36.08 -20.29 1.94
N VAL A 21 -35.32 -19.57 2.76
CA VAL A 21 -34.57 -18.39 2.31
C VAL A 21 -33.30 -18.81 1.57
N MET A 22 -32.59 -19.83 2.08
CA MET A 22 -31.31 -20.27 1.54
C MET A 22 -31.43 -20.93 0.17
N VAL A 23 -32.49 -21.72 -0.08
CA VAL A 23 -32.61 -22.54 -1.30
C VAL A 23 -33.49 -21.85 -2.36
N SER A 24 -34.60 -21.23 -1.96
CA SER A 24 -35.57 -20.67 -2.92
C SER A 24 -35.30 -19.21 -3.32
N SER A 25 -34.35 -18.52 -2.67
CA SER A 25 -34.03 -17.09 -2.91
C SER A 25 -35.23 -16.12 -2.84
N GLU A 26 -36.37 -16.55 -2.29
CA GLU A 26 -37.56 -15.73 -2.08
C GLU A 26 -37.31 -14.73 -0.94
N THR A 27 -36.66 -13.63 -1.29
CA THR A 27 -36.45 -12.48 -0.40
C THR A 27 -37.70 -11.59 -0.29
N ALA A 28 -38.75 -11.89 -1.06
CA ALA A 28 -39.74 -10.92 -1.51
C ALA A 28 -41.04 -10.79 -0.67
N ALA A 29 -41.20 -11.47 0.49
CA ALA A 29 -42.51 -11.41 1.19
C ALA A 29 -42.48 -11.51 2.72
N CYS A 30 -41.36 -11.24 3.40
CA CYS A 30 -41.31 -11.29 4.88
C CYS A 30 -41.29 -9.92 5.56
N ASN A 31 -41.98 -9.84 6.70
CA ASN A 31 -42.02 -8.66 7.58
C ASN A 31 -40.58 -8.22 7.96
N PRO A 32 -40.26 -6.91 7.95
CA PRO A 32 -38.92 -6.40 8.33
C PRO A 32 -38.36 -6.97 9.63
N HIS A 33 -39.21 -7.19 10.64
CA HIS A 33 -38.80 -7.79 11.91
C HIS A 33 -38.39 -9.27 11.75
N GLU A 34 -39.07 -10.01 10.89
CA GLU A 34 -38.77 -11.41 10.59
C GLU A 34 -37.46 -11.54 9.80
N ASN A 35 -37.19 -10.60 8.87
CA ASN A 35 -35.93 -10.54 8.14
C ASN A 35 -34.73 -10.28 9.06
N VAL A 36 -34.89 -9.44 10.09
CA VAL A 36 -33.85 -9.23 11.12
C VAL A 36 -33.59 -10.51 11.91
N LEU A 37 -34.62 -11.26 12.27
CA LEU A 37 -34.48 -12.55 12.97
C LEU A 37 -33.81 -13.60 12.09
N LYS A 38 -34.23 -13.71 10.82
CA LYS A 38 -33.62 -14.61 9.82
C LYS A 38 -32.15 -14.25 9.59
N ALA A 39 -31.81 -12.97 9.46
CA ALA A 39 -30.42 -12.52 9.32
C ALA A 39 -29.58 -12.89 10.57
N LYS A 40 -30.09 -12.65 11.79
CA LYS A 40 -29.41 -13.08 13.03
C LYS A 40 -29.23 -14.60 13.10
N ALA A 41 -30.24 -15.36 12.67
CA ALA A 41 -30.18 -16.82 12.58
C ALA A 41 -29.11 -17.29 11.57
N CYS A 42 -28.99 -16.62 10.42
CA CYS A 42 -27.93 -16.88 9.44
C CYS A 42 -26.53 -16.66 10.04
N LEU A 43 -26.31 -15.55 10.75
CA LEU A 43 -25.02 -15.29 11.42
C LEU A 43 -24.73 -16.33 12.50
N LYS A 44 -25.76 -16.72 13.25
CA LYS A 44 -25.65 -17.75 14.28
C LYS A 44 -25.26 -19.09 13.67
N LEU A 45 -25.90 -19.51 12.57
CA LEU A 45 -25.54 -20.72 11.83
C LEU A 45 -24.08 -20.64 11.36
N SER A 46 -23.66 -19.52 10.76
CA SER A 46 -22.28 -19.34 10.29
C SER A 46 -21.24 -19.46 11.42
N ASN A 47 -21.52 -18.91 12.60
CA ASN A 47 -20.62 -19.00 13.75
C ASN A 47 -20.62 -20.41 14.36
N TRP A 48 -21.72 -21.14 14.24
CA TRP A 48 -21.81 -22.51 14.73
C TRP A 48 -20.97 -23.43 13.84
N LEU A 49 -21.11 -23.28 12.52
CA LEU A 49 -20.34 -24.01 11.51
C LEU A 49 -18.82 -23.77 11.59
N GLN A 50 -18.39 -22.57 12.02
CA GLN A 50 -16.96 -22.24 12.19
C GLN A 50 -16.34 -22.67 13.54
N GLY A 51 -17.12 -23.08 14.53
CA GLY A 51 -16.57 -23.50 15.82
C GLY A 51 -15.88 -24.86 15.76
N ASP A 52 -14.91 -25.12 16.65
CA ASP A 52 -14.05 -26.33 16.74
C ASP A 52 -14.78 -27.66 17.05
N CYS A 53 -16.10 -27.74 16.84
CA CYS A 53 -16.91 -28.90 17.17
C CYS A 53 -17.46 -29.61 15.93
N LEU A 54 -16.66 -29.86 14.89
CA LEU A 54 -17.01 -30.89 13.90
C LEU A 54 -16.73 -32.27 14.52
N GLY A 55 -17.59 -32.70 15.45
CA GLY A 55 -17.66 -34.12 15.81
C GLY A 55 -18.15 -34.93 14.61
N ASN A 56 -17.85 -36.23 14.56
CA ASN A 56 -18.26 -37.14 13.48
C ASN A 56 -19.77 -37.11 13.16
N ASN A 57 -20.61 -36.62 14.07
CA ASN A 57 -22.06 -36.53 13.90
C ASN A 57 -22.55 -35.30 13.11
N LEU A 58 -21.74 -34.24 12.99
CA LEU A 58 -22.12 -33.01 12.28
C LEU A 58 -21.82 -33.06 10.77
N GLU A 59 -20.93 -33.97 10.35
CA GLU A 59 -20.63 -34.21 8.93
C GLU A 59 -21.89 -34.65 8.16
N GLY A 60 -22.74 -35.49 8.78
CA GLY A 60 -24.01 -35.95 8.18
C GLY A 60 -25.00 -34.80 7.93
N ILE A 61 -25.13 -33.87 8.87
CA ILE A 61 -26.03 -32.71 8.74
C ILE A 61 -25.53 -31.76 7.64
N VAL A 62 -24.23 -31.51 7.56
CA VAL A 62 -23.64 -30.65 6.51
C VAL A 62 -23.87 -31.23 5.11
N LEU A 63 -23.78 -32.56 4.96
CA LEU A 63 -24.07 -33.23 3.70
C LEU A 63 -25.56 -33.21 3.34
N GLU A 64 -26.46 -33.34 4.32
CA GLU A 64 -27.90 -33.13 4.13
C GLU A 64 -28.19 -31.71 3.62
N MET A 65 -27.59 -30.70 4.25
CA MET A 65 -27.69 -29.30 3.81
C MET A 65 -27.21 -29.12 2.36
N LYS A 66 -26.09 -29.74 1.96
CA LYS A 66 -25.60 -29.71 0.55
C LYS A 66 -26.58 -30.39 -0.41
N ALA A 67 -27.14 -31.54 -0.04
CA ALA A 67 -28.09 -32.28 -0.86
C ALA A 67 -29.40 -31.49 -1.10
N ASP A 68 -29.81 -30.71 -0.11
CA ASP A 68 -30.96 -29.82 -0.17
C ASP A 68 -30.85 -28.74 -1.26
N PHE A 69 -29.66 -28.20 -1.52
CA PHE A 69 -29.42 -27.31 -2.67
C PHE A 69 -29.49 -28.05 -4.02
N LYS A 70 -29.02 -29.31 -4.07
CA LYS A 70 -29.04 -30.14 -5.30
C LYS A 70 -30.46 -30.51 -5.73
N LYS A 71 -31.39 -30.75 -4.79
CA LYS A 71 -32.81 -31.06 -5.08
C LYS A 71 -33.53 -29.95 -5.86
N SER A 72 -33.02 -28.71 -5.83
CA SER A 72 -33.57 -27.59 -6.60
C SER A 72 -33.02 -27.47 -8.04
N ARG A 73 -31.95 -28.19 -8.40
CA ARG A 73 -31.33 -28.15 -9.74
C ARG A 73 -31.78 -29.34 -10.60
N ILE A 74 -32.03 -29.09 -11.89
CA ILE A 74 -32.11 -30.14 -12.92
C ILE A 74 -30.72 -30.81 -13.01
N PRO A 75 -30.61 -32.15 -13.02
CA PRO A 75 -29.32 -32.82 -12.92
C PRO A 75 -28.47 -32.58 -14.18
N SER A 76 -27.26 -32.02 -14.00
CA SER A 76 -26.19 -32.12 -15.01
C SER A 76 -25.48 -33.47 -14.86
N PRO A 77 -25.18 -34.20 -15.96
CA PRO A 77 -24.54 -35.50 -15.89
C PRO A 77 -23.04 -35.34 -15.61
N GLY A 78 -22.52 -35.96 -14.55
CA GLY A 78 -21.07 -36.14 -14.37
C GLY A 78 -20.44 -35.95 -12.99
N CYS A 79 -21.17 -36.00 -11.87
CA CYS A 79 -20.56 -36.01 -10.53
C CYS A 79 -20.76 -37.37 -9.83
N ASP A 80 -19.82 -38.29 -9.98
CA ASP A 80 -19.70 -39.46 -9.12
C ASP A 80 -19.11 -39.04 -7.75
N ASP A 81 -19.98 -38.80 -6.77
CA ASP A 81 -19.66 -38.44 -5.37
C ASP A 81 -19.34 -39.70 -4.53
N ASN A 82 -18.22 -40.39 -4.76
CA ASN A 82 -17.90 -41.62 -4.02
C ASN A 82 -16.50 -41.69 -3.35
N GLN A 83 -15.88 -40.56 -2.99
CA GLN A 83 -14.69 -40.55 -2.14
C GLN A 83 -14.81 -39.58 -0.96
N ARG A 84 -15.07 -40.13 0.23
CA ARG A 84 -15.12 -39.41 1.51
C ARG A 84 -13.73 -38.98 1.96
N SER A 85 -13.48 -37.67 2.01
CA SER A 85 -12.34 -37.12 2.74
C SER A 85 -12.79 -36.01 3.69
N LYS A 86 -12.18 -35.92 4.89
CA LYS A 86 -12.41 -34.82 5.85
C LYS A 86 -12.11 -33.43 5.24
N SER A 87 -11.25 -33.38 4.23
CA SER A 87 -10.92 -32.19 3.45
C SER A 87 -12.13 -31.65 2.68
N GLU A 88 -12.99 -32.53 2.15
CA GLU A 88 -14.17 -32.13 1.39
C GLU A 88 -15.25 -31.49 2.27
N VAL A 89 -15.47 -32.03 3.48
CA VAL A 89 -16.47 -31.50 4.42
C VAL A 89 -16.11 -30.07 4.86
N SER A 90 -14.84 -29.80 5.12
CA SER A 90 -14.36 -28.45 5.46
C SER A 90 -14.69 -27.41 4.38
N LEU A 91 -14.58 -27.79 3.11
CA LEU A 91 -14.86 -26.90 1.98
C LEU A 91 -16.36 -26.61 1.83
N ILE A 92 -17.20 -27.63 2.06
CA ILE A 92 -18.66 -27.49 2.07
C ILE A 92 -19.09 -26.57 3.22
N VAL A 93 -18.48 -26.74 4.41
CA VAL A 93 -18.71 -25.87 5.57
C VAL A 93 -18.37 -24.42 5.23
N GLU A 94 -17.22 -24.18 4.59
CA GLU A 94 -16.81 -22.83 4.19
C GLU A 94 -17.79 -22.17 3.20
N GLU A 95 -18.32 -22.91 2.22
CA GLU A 95 -19.34 -22.39 1.29
C GLU A 95 -20.70 -22.13 1.98
N LEU A 96 -21.12 -23.01 2.91
CA LEU A 96 -22.32 -22.79 3.73
C LEU A 96 -22.19 -21.56 4.64
N VAL A 97 -21.01 -21.34 5.22
CA VAL A 97 -20.69 -20.16 6.04
C VAL A 97 -20.78 -18.89 5.19
N GLY A 98 -20.15 -18.88 4.01
CA GLY A 98 -20.23 -17.76 3.06
C GLY A 98 -21.66 -17.47 2.63
N THR A 99 -22.41 -18.51 2.27
CA THR A 99 -23.82 -18.44 1.85
C THR A 99 -24.68 -17.83 2.95
N SER A 100 -24.51 -18.31 4.19
CA SER A 100 -25.23 -17.82 5.34
C SER A 100 -24.93 -16.34 5.60
N ARG A 101 -23.67 -15.93 5.49
CA ARG A 101 -23.25 -14.54 5.69
C ARG A 101 -23.76 -13.61 4.60
N LYS A 102 -23.71 -14.01 3.32
CA LYS A 102 -24.27 -13.24 2.20
C LYS A 102 -25.79 -13.14 2.29
N MET A 103 -26.48 -14.23 2.62
CA MET A 103 -27.93 -14.17 2.83
C MET A 103 -28.29 -13.21 3.98
N SER A 104 -27.48 -13.17 5.04
CA SER A 104 -27.67 -12.19 6.12
C SER A 104 -27.49 -10.73 5.69
N THR A 105 -26.66 -10.43 4.68
CA THR A 105 -26.54 -9.06 4.13
C THR A 105 -27.72 -8.71 3.25
N LEU A 106 -28.22 -9.66 2.45
CA LEU A 106 -29.41 -9.48 1.61
C LEU A 106 -30.69 -9.28 2.43
N LEU A 107 -30.88 -10.06 3.50
CA LEU A 107 -32.04 -9.95 4.38
C LEU A 107 -32.05 -8.68 5.23
N CYS A 108 -30.88 -8.19 5.65
CA CYS A 108 -30.77 -7.00 6.48
C CYS A 108 -29.54 -6.15 6.11
N PRO A 109 -29.65 -5.30 5.07
CA PRO A 109 -28.56 -4.45 4.62
C PRO A 109 -28.06 -3.44 5.66
N MET A 110 -28.89 -3.06 6.64
CA MET A 110 -28.51 -2.11 7.72
C MET A 110 -27.73 -2.77 8.88
N MET A 111 -27.56 -4.10 8.84
CA MET A 111 -26.83 -4.84 9.86
C MET A 111 -25.33 -4.89 9.56
N GLY A 112 -24.57 -3.92 10.10
CA GLY A 112 -23.10 -3.88 9.94
C GLY A 112 -22.38 -5.19 10.30
N LYS A 113 -22.87 -5.94 11.31
CA LYS A 113 -22.31 -7.27 11.66
C LYS A 113 -22.38 -8.27 10.51
N SER A 114 -23.42 -8.22 9.65
CA SER A 114 -23.50 -9.06 8.45
C SER A 114 -22.37 -8.74 7.48
N TRP A 115 -22.21 -7.45 7.17
CA TRP A 115 -21.25 -6.97 6.19
C TRP A 115 -19.81 -7.28 6.58
N ILE A 116 -19.43 -7.05 7.83
CA ILE A 116 -18.04 -7.30 8.25
C ILE A 116 -17.68 -8.78 8.28
N LEU A 117 -18.61 -9.66 8.68
CA LEU A 117 -18.37 -11.10 8.69
C LEU A 117 -18.33 -11.66 7.28
N TYR A 118 -19.20 -11.19 6.39
CA TYR A 118 -19.17 -11.54 4.97
C TYR A 118 -17.89 -11.06 4.29
N ALA A 119 -17.51 -9.78 4.49
CA ALA A 119 -16.27 -9.22 3.94
C ALA A 119 -15.03 -9.97 4.43
N SER A 120 -14.97 -10.32 5.73
CA SER A 120 -13.88 -11.11 6.31
C SER A 120 -13.80 -12.52 5.72
N TRP A 121 -14.95 -13.13 5.43
CA TRP A 121 -15.01 -14.42 4.75
C TRP A 121 -14.46 -14.32 3.31
N CYS A 122 -14.95 -13.35 2.52
CA CYS A 122 -14.47 -13.11 1.16
C CYS A 122 -12.95 -12.92 1.14
N TYR A 123 -12.43 -12.07 2.03
CA TYR A 123 -10.99 -11.80 2.14
C TYR A 123 -10.18 -13.05 2.49
N THR A 124 -10.62 -13.82 3.49
CA THR A 124 -9.92 -15.04 3.93
C THR A 124 -9.91 -16.11 2.84
N ARG A 125 -11.07 -16.29 2.18
CA ARG A 125 -11.21 -17.24 1.07
C ARG A 125 -10.39 -16.82 -0.15
N ALA A 126 -10.32 -15.53 -0.46
CA ALA A 126 -9.52 -15.00 -1.56
C ALA A 126 -8.01 -15.21 -1.31
N ARG A 127 -7.55 -14.99 -0.06
CA ARG A 127 -6.17 -15.28 0.33
C ARG A 127 -5.83 -16.76 0.25
N ALA A 128 -6.74 -17.63 0.70
CA ALA A 128 -6.55 -19.09 0.61
C ALA A 128 -6.50 -19.57 -0.85
N SER A 129 -7.33 -18.99 -1.71
CA SER A 129 -7.36 -19.23 -3.17
C SER A 129 -6.00 -18.92 -3.82
N LEU A 130 -5.37 -17.79 -3.50
CA LEU A 130 -4.05 -17.43 -4.04
C LEU A 130 -2.92 -18.34 -3.53
N SER A 131 -3.04 -18.88 -2.31
CA SER A 131 -1.98 -19.70 -1.69
C SER A 131 -2.02 -21.18 -2.11
N SER A 132 -3.16 -21.73 -2.52
CA SER A 132 -3.30 -23.16 -2.78
C SER A 132 -3.05 -23.51 -4.26
N LYS A 133 -2.04 -24.34 -4.54
CA LYS A 133 -1.76 -24.91 -5.87
C LYS A 133 -2.72 -26.05 -6.29
N SER A 134 -3.84 -26.25 -5.58
CA SER A 134 -4.70 -27.44 -5.79
C SER A 134 -6.05 -27.07 -6.38
N GLU A 135 -6.11 -27.15 -7.70
CA GLU A 135 -7.30 -26.92 -8.52
C GLU A 135 -8.44 -27.94 -8.24
N ALA A 136 -8.08 -29.15 -7.82
CA ALA A 136 -9.03 -30.22 -7.47
C ALA A 136 -9.90 -29.89 -6.24
N VAL A 137 -9.46 -28.96 -5.39
CA VAL A 137 -10.12 -28.60 -4.13
C VAL A 137 -11.31 -27.65 -4.35
N LEU A 138 -11.36 -26.90 -5.47
CA LEU A 138 -12.38 -25.86 -5.69
C LEU A 138 -13.46 -26.23 -6.71
N ARG A 139 -13.29 -27.28 -7.52
CA ARG A 139 -14.37 -27.84 -8.37
C ARG A 139 -15.58 -28.33 -7.55
N PHE A 140 -15.40 -28.60 -6.25
CA PHE A 140 -16.45 -29.04 -5.34
C PHE A 140 -17.32 -27.92 -4.74
N CYS A 141 -17.00 -26.65 -4.98
CA CYS A 141 -17.58 -25.52 -4.24
C CYS A 141 -18.43 -24.55 -5.10
N SER A 142 -19.53 -25.01 -5.72
CA SER A 142 -20.47 -24.10 -6.43
C SER A 142 -21.93 -24.59 -6.36
N PHE A 143 -22.34 -25.07 -5.18
CA PHE A 143 -23.71 -25.56 -5.00
C PHE A 143 -24.69 -24.45 -4.62
N SER A 144 -24.22 -23.39 -3.96
CA SER A 144 -25.07 -22.29 -3.51
C SER A 144 -25.38 -21.29 -4.63
N PRO A 145 -26.65 -21.07 -5.02
CA PRO A 145 -27.01 -20.07 -6.03
C PRO A 145 -26.71 -18.63 -5.54
N ILE A 146 -26.74 -18.43 -4.22
CA ILE A 146 -26.47 -17.12 -3.59
C ILE A 146 -25.03 -16.68 -3.83
N LEU A 147 -24.06 -17.61 -3.95
CA LEU A 147 -22.65 -17.31 -4.18
C LEU A 147 -22.21 -17.48 -5.65
N ALA A 148 -23.15 -17.64 -6.59
CA ALA A 148 -22.84 -17.91 -7.98
C ALA A 148 -22.00 -16.79 -8.64
N SER A 149 -22.14 -15.55 -8.19
CA SER A 149 -21.33 -14.41 -8.64
C SER A 149 -19.93 -14.34 -8.01
N GLU A 150 -19.69 -15.03 -6.90
CA GLU A 150 -18.46 -15.00 -6.10
C GLU A 150 -17.56 -16.18 -6.40
N ILE A 151 -18.13 -17.33 -6.73
CA ILE A 151 -17.41 -18.57 -6.98
C ILE A 151 -17.60 -18.94 -8.44
N GLN A 152 -16.77 -18.36 -9.30
CA GLN A 152 -16.72 -18.74 -10.71
C GLN A 152 -15.97 -20.08 -10.87
N PRO A 153 -16.51 -21.03 -11.66
CA PRO A 153 -15.75 -22.20 -12.07
C PRO A 153 -14.53 -21.77 -12.89
N GLU A 154 -13.43 -22.55 -12.81
CA GLU A 154 -12.20 -22.33 -13.59
C GLU A 154 -11.47 -21.00 -13.31
N SER A 155 -11.50 -20.52 -12.07
CA SER A 155 -10.82 -19.27 -11.72
C SER A 155 -9.30 -19.32 -11.83
N PHE A 156 -8.66 -20.50 -11.89
CA PHE A 156 -7.19 -20.65 -11.80
C PHE A 156 -6.49 -21.01 -13.11
N LEU A 157 -7.24 -21.60 -14.05
CA LEU A 157 -6.74 -22.01 -15.36
C LEU A 157 -7.40 -21.17 -16.45
N LEU A 158 -6.75 -21.17 -17.62
CA LEU A 158 -7.38 -20.67 -18.83
C LEU A 158 -8.55 -21.58 -19.22
N THR A 159 -9.70 -20.96 -19.48
CA THR A 159 -10.88 -21.65 -20.05
C THR A 159 -10.54 -22.26 -21.41
N GLU A 160 -11.32 -23.25 -21.86
CA GLU A 160 -11.13 -23.82 -23.21
C GLU A 160 -11.18 -22.73 -24.31
N GLU A 161 -12.03 -21.72 -24.14
CA GLU A 161 -12.13 -20.55 -25.03
C GLU A 161 -10.89 -19.64 -24.97
N GLU A 162 -10.29 -19.44 -23.80
CA GLU A 162 -9.06 -18.65 -23.66
C GLU A 162 -7.84 -19.41 -24.20
N GLN A 163 -7.78 -20.74 -24.01
CA GLN A 163 -6.75 -21.58 -24.60
C GLN A 163 -6.84 -21.58 -26.14
N LEU A 164 -8.06 -21.62 -26.68
CA LEU A 164 -8.30 -21.45 -28.12
C LEU A 164 -7.86 -20.06 -28.60
N ARG A 165 -8.17 -18.99 -27.86
CA ARG A 165 -7.68 -17.64 -28.18
C ARG A 165 -6.16 -17.54 -28.18
N VAL A 166 -5.48 -18.12 -27.18
CA VAL A 166 -4.00 -18.19 -27.17
C VAL A 166 -3.48 -18.92 -28.40
N LYS A 167 -4.13 -20.04 -28.78
CA LYS A 167 -3.78 -20.80 -29.98
C LYS A 167 -3.97 -19.98 -31.26
N GLU A 168 -5.08 -19.25 -31.38
CA GLU A 168 -5.40 -18.38 -32.51
C GLU A 168 -4.42 -17.21 -32.63
N ILE A 169 -4.08 -16.55 -31.51
CA ILE A 169 -3.09 -15.48 -31.43
C ILE A 169 -1.72 -15.97 -31.95
N ILE A 170 -1.29 -17.16 -31.52
CA ILE A 170 -0.03 -17.78 -31.97
C ILE A 170 -0.12 -18.16 -33.47
N LEU A 171 -1.24 -18.72 -33.93
CA LEU A 171 -1.44 -19.15 -35.31
C LEU A 171 -1.49 -17.96 -36.29
N LEU A 172 -2.15 -16.85 -35.95
CA LEU A 172 -2.22 -15.65 -36.77
C LEU A 172 -0.82 -15.13 -37.12
N HIS A 173 0.06 -15.03 -36.13
CA HIS A 173 1.42 -14.53 -36.31
C HIS A 173 2.39 -15.55 -36.95
N ILE A 174 2.11 -16.86 -36.84
CA ILE A 174 2.89 -17.89 -37.56
C ILE A 174 2.48 -18.00 -39.04
N THR A 175 1.19 -17.76 -39.36
CA THR A 175 0.64 -17.95 -40.72
C THR A 175 1.05 -16.83 -41.68
N GLU A 176 1.28 -15.60 -41.20
CA GLU A 176 1.85 -14.48 -41.99
C GLU A 176 3.19 -14.84 -42.65
N ARG A 177 3.94 -15.81 -42.08
CA ARG A 177 5.18 -16.32 -42.65
C ARG A 177 5.00 -17.29 -43.82
N SER A 178 3.88 -18.04 -43.85
CA SER A 178 3.63 -19.00 -44.94
C SER A 178 3.34 -18.32 -46.26
N ILE A 179 2.70 -17.14 -46.21
CA ILE A 179 2.32 -16.37 -47.38
C ILE A 179 3.55 -15.65 -47.96
N ASN A 180 4.46 -15.15 -47.12
CA ASN A 180 5.67 -14.44 -47.57
C ASN A 180 6.80 -15.37 -48.08
N LYS A 181 6.76 -16.68 -47.81
CA LYS A 181 7.70 -17.67 -48.36
C LYS A 181 7.16 -18.46 -49.56
N GLY A 182 5.88 -18.28 -49.93
CA GLY A 182 5.23 -18.96 -51.05
C GLY A 182 5.59 -18.39 -52.41
N SER A 183 6.88 -18.34 -52.76
CA SER A 183 7.35 -18.02 -54.12
C SER A 183 8.72 -18.63 -54.40
N GLN A 184 8.89 -19.94 -54.22
CA GLN A 184 9.79 -20.78 -55.03
C GLN A 184 9.56 -22.26 -54.69
N GLY A 185 9.38 -23.07 -55.73
CA GLY A 185 8.87 -24.45 -55.65
C GLY A 185 9.85 -25.47 -55.07
N GLY A 186 9.28 -26.56 -54.54
CA GLY A 186 10.00 -27.78 -54.16
C GLY A 186 9.17 -28.75 -53.33
N ASP A 187 9.02 -29.98 -53.86
CA ASP A 187 8.69 -31.28 -53.24
C ASP A 187 7.63 -31.42 -52.12
N TYR A 188 6.50 -32.00 -52.51
CA TYR A 188 5.33 -32.32 -51.68
C TYR A 188 5.57 -33.30 -50.50
N ASN A 189 6.67 -34.07 -50.50
CA ASN A 189 6.94 -35.07 -49.46
C ASN A 189 7.81 -34.54 -48.29
N ASN A 190 8.56 -33.45 -48.48
CA ASN A 190 9.28 -32.78 -47.37
C ASN A 190 8.37 -31.87 -46.53
N LEU A 191 7.24 -31.43 -47.11
CA LEU A 191 6.24 -30.61 -46.42
C LEU A 191 5.53 -31.38 -45.30
N ILE A 192 5.29 -32.68 -45.45
CA ILE A 192 4.53 -33.48 -44.47
C ILE A 192 5.36 -33.76 -43.21
N THR A 193 6.66 -34.05 -43.36
CA THR A 193 7.58 -34.27 -42.24
C THR A 193 7.98 -32.96 -41.56
N GLU A 194 8.08 -31.84 -42.30
CA GLU A 194 8.19 -30.52 -41.69
C GLU A 194 6.92 -30.08 -40.95
N CYS A 195 5.74 -30.49 -41.40
CA CYS A 195 4.47 -30.16 -40.72
C CYS A 195 4.31 -30.90 -39.38
N THR A 196 4.75 -32.15 -39.27
CA THR A 196 4.63 -32.93 -38.01
C THR A 196 5.61 -32.47 -36.93
N HIS A 197 6.82 -32.03 -37.30
CA HIS A 197 7.75 -31.40 -36.36
C HIS A 197 7.25 -30.03 -35.89
N LYS A 198 6.72 -29.18 -36.81
CA LYS A 198 6.12 -27.88 -36.47
C LYS A 198 4.91 -28.02 -35.55
N GLU A 199 4.09 -29.06 -35.68
CA GLU A 199 2.91 -29.26 -34.84
C GLU A 199 3.26 -29.65 -33.39
N ASN A 200 4.32 -30.44 -33.19
CA ASN A 200 4.82 -30.81 -31.87
C ASN A 200 5.53 -29.65 -31.17
N ASP A 201 6.31 -28.87 -31.93
CA ASP A 201 6.97 -27.66 -31.42
C ASP A 201 5.94 -26.59 -31.03
N LEU A 202 4.85 -26.46 -31.81
CA LEU A 202 3.76 -25.53 -31.52
C LEU A 202 2.93 -25.95 -30.31
N LYS A 203 2.70 -27.26 -30.10
CA LYS A 203 2.08 -27.78 -28.87
C LYS A 203 2.94 -27.54 -27.64
N SER A 204 4.25 -27.72 -27.75
CA SER A 204 5.21 -27.45 -26.67
C SER A 204 5.24 -25.95 -26.33
N LEU A 205 5.30 -25.08 -27.34
CA LEU A 205 5.25 -23.63 -27.16
C LEU A 205 3.93 -23.17 -26.53
N LEU A 206 2.80 -23.69 -26.99
CA LEU A 206 1.49 -23.37 -26.43
C LEU A 206 1.42 -23.78 -24.95
N HIS A 207 1.91 -24.96 -24.60
CA HIS A 207 1.97 -25.39 -23.20
C HIS A 207 2.89 -24.48 -22.37
N GLN A 208 4.04 -24.04 -22.90
CA GLN A 208 4.94 -23.13 -22.20
C GLN A 208 4.27 -21.76 -21.96
N ILE A 209 3.63 -21.19 -22.99
CA ILE A 209 2.94 -19.90 -22.89
C ILE A 209 1.76 -19.97 -21.90
N VAL A 210 0.93 -21.02 -21.99
CA VAL A 210 -0.18 -21.24 -21.06
C VAL A 210 0.32 -21.35 -19.62
N ASN A 211 1.36 -22.16 -19.39
CA ASN A 211 1.96 -22.29 -18.05
C ASN A 211 2.57 -20.97 -17.55
N CYS A 212 3.22 -20.18 -18.41
CA CYS A 212 3.71 -18.85 -18.06
C CYS A 212 2.57 -17.89 -17.66
N ILE A 213 1.48 -17.87 -18.42
CA ILE A 213 0.29 -17.05 -18.13
C ILE A 213 -0.35 -17.48 -16.80
N GLU A 214 -0.57 -18.77 -16.58
CA GLU A 214 -1.23 -19.30 -15.39
C GLU A 214 -0.38 -19.11 -14.11
N THR A 215 0.94 -19.29 -14.22
CA THR A 215 1.87 -19.06 -13.11
C THR A 215 1.95 -17.57 -12.76
N ALA A 216 2.07 -16.68 -13.76
CA ALA A 216 2.08 -15.25 -13.54
C ALA A 216 0.74 -14.72 -13.00
N ALA A 217 -0.38 -15.28 -13.45
CA ALA A 217 -1.70 -14.92 -12.92
C ALA A 217 -1.85 -15.25 -11.43
N GLY A 218 -1.07 -16.20 -10.92
CA GLY A 218 -1.07 -16.61 -9.52
C GLY A 218 -0.09 -15.88 -8.61
N ALA A 219 0.67 -14.93 -9.14
CA ALA A 219 1.55 -14.11 -8.32
C ALA A 219 0.75 -13.35 -7.25
N PRO A 220 1.30 -13.18 -6.02
CA PRO A 220 0.64 -12.43 -4.97
C PRO A 220 0.47 -10.94 -5.34
N GLY A 221 -0.17 -10.19 -4.44
CA GLY A 221 -0.33 -8.75 -4.57
C GLY A 221 1.00 -8.01 -4.64
N LEU A 222 0.96 -6.79 -5.16
CA LEU A 222 2.14 -5.99 -5.46
C LEU A 222 3.01 -5.65 -4.23
N GLU A 223 2.45 -5.55 -3.02
CA GLU A 223 3.22 -5.33 -1.78
C GLU A 223 4.09 -6.54 -1.39
N ASP A 224 3.75 -7.75 -1.87
CA ASP A 224 4.49 -8.99 -1.61
C ASP A 224 5.52 -9.31 -2.72
N CYS A 225 5.54 -8.53 -3.81
CA CYS A 225 6.47 -8.70 -4.94
C CYS A 225 7.61 -7.68 -4.87
N SER A 226 8.85 -8.15 -4.76
CA SER A 226 10.08 -7.33 -4.67
C SER A 226 10.53 -6.67 -5.98
N SER A 227 9.74 -6.74 -7.05
CA SER A 227 10.13 -6.34 -8.40
C SER A 227 8.96 -5.75 -9.18
N ASN A 228 9.26 -4.67 -9.92
CA ASN A 228 8.53 -3.99 -11.00
C ASN A 228 7.26 -4.68 -11.57
N ASN A 229 6.26 -3.84 -11.92
CA ASN A 229 5.03 -4.12 -12.68
C ASN A 229 4.91 -5.57 -13.20
N LEU A 230 3.97 -6.34 -12.66
CA LEU A 230 3.74 -7.76 -13.00
C LEU A 230 3.59 -8.00 -14.51
N SER A 231 2.98 -7.06 -15.23
CA SER A 231 2.84 -7.11 -16.69
C SER A 231 4.18 -7.02 -17.41
N ALA A 232 5.13 -6.23 -16.92
CA ALA A 232 6.46 -6.09 -17.50
C ALA A 232 7.31 -7.35 -17.25
N ALA A 233 7.17 -7.95 -16.05
CA ALA A 233 7.80 -9.23 -15.75
C ALA A 233 7.28 -10.34 -16.68
N LEU A 234 5.95 -10.44 -16.84
CA LEU A 234 5.34 -11.40 -17.78
C LEU A 234 5.74 -11.12 -19.23
N SER A 235 5.77 -9.84 -19.65
CA SER A 235 6.21 -9.45 -21.00
C SER A 235 7.61 -9.97 -21.30
N SER A 236 8.56 -9.79 -20.37
CA SER A 236 9.93 -10.27 -20.55
C SER A 236 10.03 -11.80 -20.57
N GLN A 237 9.23 -12.50 -19.75
CA GLN A 237 9.16 -13.97 -19.78
C GLN A 237 8.57 -14.48 -21.10
N LEU A 238 7.48 -13.89 -21.58
CA LEU A 238 6.89 -14.26 -22.87
C LEU A 238 7.85 -13.98 -24.03
N GLN A 239 8.56 -12.85 -24.02
CA GLN A 239 9.61 -12.55 -25.00
C GLN A 239 10.73 -13.59 -24.96
N GLN A 240 11.19 -14.02 -23.78
CA GLN A 240 12.19 -15.09 -23.65
C GLN A 240 11.70 -16.44 -24.19
N CYS A 241 10.44 -16.80 -23.91
CA CYS A 241 9.81 -18.01 -24.47
C CYS A 241 9.77 -17.98 -25.99
N LEU A 242 9.37 -16.84 -26.59
CA LEU A 242 9.31 -16.66 -28.04
C LEU A 242 10.70 -16.73 -28.71
N VAL A 243 11.72 -16.12 -28.09
CA VAL A 243 13.12 -16.19 -28.56
C VAL A 243 13.66 -17.63 -28.47
N SER A 244 13.37 -18.35 -27.39
CA SER A 244 13.80 -19.74 -27.19
C SER A 244 13.21 -20.72 -28.20
N ALA A 245 12.05 -20.38 -28.78
CA ALA A 245 11.36 -21.15 -29.81
C ALA A 245 11.84 -20.84 -31.25
N ASN A 246 12.93 -20.07 -31.42
CA ASN A 246 13.50 -19.69 -32.73
C ASN A 246 12.52 -18.90 -33.64
N ILE A 247 11.58 -18.18 -33.05
CA ILE A 247 10.62 -17.36 -33.78
C ILE A 247 11.29 -16.03 -34.16
N THR A 248 11.64 -15.89 -35.44
CA THR A 248 12.20 -14.67 -36.03
C THR A 248 11.05 -13.78 -36.51
N LEU A 249 10.44 -13.04 -35.58
CA LEU A 249 9.43 -12.00 -35.86
C LEU A 249 10.08 -10.60 -35.92
N ALA A 250 9.43 -9.65 -36.59
CA ALA A 250 9.82 -8.23 -36.47
C ALA A 250 9.50 -7.71 -35.06
N GLU A 251 10.30 -6.78 -34.51
CA GLU A 251 10.11 -6.27 -33.14
C GLU A 251 8.68 -5.74 -32.89
N THR A 252 8.03 -5.16 -33.89
CA THR A 252 6.66 -4.64 -33.81
C THR A 252 5.60 -5.74 -33.69
N GLU A 253 5.79 -6.88 -34.35
CA GLU A 253 4.87 -8.03 -34.31
C GLU A 253 5.03 -8.81 -33.00
N VAL A 254 6.25 -8.85 -32.43
CA VAL A 254 6.48 -9.42 -31.09
C VAL A 254 5.76 -8.59 -30.03
N VAL A 255 5.80 -7.27 -30.15
CA VAL A 255 5.11 -6.38 -29.20
C VAL A 255 3.59 -6.59 -29.28
N SER A 256 2.98 -6.66 -30.47
CA SER A 256 1.54 -6.91 -30.60
C SER A 256 1.11 -8.29 -30.08
N LEU A 257 1.90 -9.33 -30.38
CA LEU A 257 1.64 -10.68 -29.89
C LEU A 257 1.68 -10.73 -28.35
N VAL A 258 2.69 -10.09 -27.75
CA VAL A 258 2.84 -10.03 -26.30
C VAL A 258 1.70 -9.23 -25.66
N THR A 259 1.23 -8.14 -26.27
CA THR A 259 0.08 -7.38 -25.75
C THR A 259 -1.21 -8.21 -25.76
N ASP A 260 -1.48 -8.96 -26.83
CA ASP A 260 -2.70 -9.78 -26.92
C ASP A 260 -2.68 -10.94 -25.91
N LEU A 261 -1.50 -11.54 -25.68
CA LEU A 261 -1.33 -12.56 -24.63
C LEU A 261 -1.46 -11.97 -23.22
N ILE A 262 -1.02 -10.73 -23.01
CA ILE A 262 -1.21 -10.01 -21.74
C ILE A 262 -2.68 -9.73 -21.48
N ASP A 263 -3.51 -9.49 -22.51
CA ASP A 263 -4.95 -9.32 -22.33
C ASP A 263 -5.63 -10.61 -21.86
N VAL A 264 -5.23 -11.76 -22.39
CA VAL A 264 -5.68 -13.08 -21.89
C VAL A 264 -5.24 -13.28 -20.43
N TRP A 265 -3.99 -12.93 -20.11
CA TRP A 265 -3.51 -12.96 -18.73
C TRP A 265 -4.32 -12.06 -17.80
N TRP A 266 -4.66 -10.84 -18.21
CA TRP A 266 -5.50 -9.92 -17.43
C TRP A 266 -6.89 -10.49 -17.18
N SER A 267 -7.49 -11.18 -18.16
CA SER A 267 -8.77 -11.89 -17.98
C SER A 267 -8.67 -12.92 -16.85
N LEU A 268 -7.67 -13.81 -16.92
CA LEU A 268 -7.43 -14.84 -15.92
C LEU A 268 -7.14 -14.22 -14.55
N ARG A 269 -6.27 -13.21 -14.49
CA ARG A 269 -5.89 -12.56 -13.22
C ARG A 269 -7.08 -11.86 -12.56
N ARG A 270 -7.93 -11.15 -13.32
CA ARG A 270 -9.19 -10.57 -12.82
C ARG A 270 -10.10 -11.64 -12.22
N ARG A 271 -10.26 -12.79 -12.89
CA ARG A 271 -11.06 -13.91 -12.35
C ARG A 271 -10.48 -14.44 -11.04
N ARG A 272 -9.15 -14.61 -10.95
CA ARG A 272 -8.46 -15.08 -9.73
C ARG A 272 -8.65 -14.18 -8.52
N VAL A 273 -8.63 -12.86 -8.71
CA VAL A 273 -8.73 -11.89 -7.62
C VAL A 273 -10.14 -11.33 -7.42
N SER A 274 -11.12 -11.73 -8.25
CA SER A 274 -12.51 -11.25 -8.22
C SER A 274 -13.17 -11.33 -6.83
N LEU A 275 -12.81 -12.33 -6.03
CA LEU A 275 -13.33 -12.50 -4.67
C LEU A 275 -12.87 -11.38 -3.72
N PHE A 276 -11.70 -10.78 -3.94
CA PHE A 276 -11.30 -9.54 -3.25
C PHE A 276 -12.19 -8.36 -3.66
N GLY A 277 -12.71 -8.33 -4.89
CA GLY A 277 -13.69 -7.33 -5.35
C GLY A 277 -14.98 -7.38 -4.54
N HIS A 278 -15.44 -8.57 -4.18
CA HIS A 278 -16.62 -8.75 -3.31
C HIS A 278 -16.38 -8.33 -1.86
N ALA A 279 -15.11 -8.21 -1.44
CA ALA A 279 -14.77 -7.61 -0.15
C ALA A 279 -15.00 -6.09 -0.10
N GLN A 280 -15.53 -5.46 -1.17
CA GLN A 280 -16.21 -4.15 -1.09
C GLN A 280 -17.33 -4.12 -0.04
N ALA A 281 -17.81 -5.27 0.43
CA ALA A 281 -18.63 -5.41 1.63
C ALA A 281 -18.06 -4.65 2.86
N PHE A 282 -16.73 -4.45 2.97
CA PHE A 282 -16.14 -3.57 3.97
C PHE A 282 -16.62 -2.11 3.83
N ILE A 283 -16.79 -1.61 2.60
CA ILE A 283 -17.33 -0.26 2.33
C ILE A 283 -18.79 -0.16 2.76
N SER A 284 -19.60 -1.19 2.49
CA SER A 284 -20.99 -1.27 2.98
C SER A 284 -21.04 -1.28 4.50
N TYR A 285 -20.12 -1.99 5.17
CA TYR A 285 -19.97 -1.96 6.62
C TYR A 285 -19.63 -0.55 7.14
N LEU A 286 -18.65 0.12 6.51
CA LEU A 286 -18.26 1.49 6.88
C LEU A 286 -19.47 2.42 6.77
N SER A 287 -20.22 2.35 5.67
CA SER A 287 -21.43 3.16 5.43
C SER A 287 -22.49 2.93 6.51
N CYS A 288 -22.75 1.67 6.88
CA CYS A 288 -23.68 1.33 7.95
C CYS A 288 -23.21 1.82 9.34
N SER A 289 -21.90 1.86 9.57
CA SER A 289 -21.33 2.27 10.85
C SER A 289 -21.37 3.78 11.02
N SER A 290 -21.12 4.53 9.95
CA SER A 290 -21.23 5.99 9.92
C SER A 290 -22.67 6.50 10.08
N LEU A 291 -23.67 5.74 9.59
CA LEU A 291 -25.09 6.07 9.80
C LEU A 291 -25.52 5.90 11.28
N LYS A 292 -24.95 4.92 12.00
CA LYS A 292 -25.28 4.66 13.42
C LYS A 292 -24.63 5.64 14.38
N SER A 293 -23.57 6.33 13.99
CA SER A 293 -23.00 7.41 14.80
C SER A 293 -23.85 8.69 14.79
N PHE A 294 -24.78 8.83 13.84
CA PHE A 294 -25.71 9.97 13.80
C PHE A 294 -26.98 9.77 14.65
N ASP A 295 -27.39 8.53 14.92
CA ASP A 295 -28.59 8.22 15.72
C ASP A 295 -28.26 8.10 17.22
N GLY A 296 -27.78 9.21 17.79
CA GLY A 296 -27.22 9.28 19.15
C GLY A 296 -28.23 9.26 20.30
N GLN A 297 -29.51 8.96 20.09
CA GLN A 297 -30.52 9.23 21.13
C GLN A 297 -31.23 8.04 21.80
N LEU A 298 -31.05 6.78 21.40
CA LEU A 298 -31.94 5.73 21.95
C LEU A 298 -31.34 4.39 22.41
N THR A 299 -30.03 4.25 22.66
CA THR A 299 -29.56 3.08 23.45
C THR A 299 -28.34 3.39 24.32
N GLY A 300 -28.55 3.54 25.63
CA GLY A 300 -27.50 3.63 26.65
C GLY A 300 -26.75 2.31 26.83
N GLY A 301 -25.76 2.06 25.97
CA GLY A 301 -24.96 0.83 25.98
C GLY A 301 -23.46 1.08 25.78
N GLY A 302 -22.76 1.40 26.87
CA GLY A 302 -21.39 0.96 27.19
C GLY A 302 -20.23 1.38 26.28
N VAL A 303 -19.26 2.06 26.88
CA VAL A 303 -17.92 2.40 26.36
C VAL A 303 -17.24 1.25 25.58
N ASP A 304 -17.48 -0.01 25.93
CA ASP A 304 -16.97 -1.21 25.25
C ASP A 304 -17.49 -1.42 23.81
N PHE A 305 -18.72 -1.02 23.50
CA PHE A 305 -19.26 -1.11 22.14
C PHE A 305 -18.61 -0.07 21.21
N LYS A 306 -18.26 1.10 21.75
CA LYS A 306 -17.56 2.15 21.02
C LYS A 306 -16.15 1.68 20.60
N TYR A 307 -15.37 1.11 21.53
CA TYR A 307 -14.02 0.60 21.23
C TYR A 307 -14.00 -0.55 20.21
N LYS A 308 -14.95 -1.51 20.32
CA LYS A 308 -15.07 -2.60 19.34
C LYS A 308 -15.40 -2.05 17.95
N ASN A 309 -16.35 -1.11 17.86
CA ASN A 309 -16.71 -0.49 16.57
C ASN A 309 -15.57 0.32 15.95
N VAL A 310 -14.80 1.06 16.76
CA VAL A 310 -13.61 1.79 16.29
C VAL A 310 -12.55 0.83 15.75
N SER A 311 -12.29 -0.29 16.45
CA SER A 311 -11.36 -1.33 16.00
C SER A 311 -11.77 -1.96 14.66
N TYR A 312 -13.06 -2.27 14.50
CA TYR A 312 -13.59 -2.84 13.25
C TYR A 312 -13.62 -1.84 12.09
N THR A 313 -13.87 -0.57 12.37
CA THR A 313 -13.84 0.51 11.37
C THR A 313 -12.43 0.66 10.81
N LEU A 314 -11.43 0.86 11.68
CA LEU A 314 -10.03 0.96 11.26
C LEU A 314 -9.57 -0.28 10.49
N ARG A 315 -9.87 -1.48 11.01
CA ARG A 315 -9.53 -2.74 10.35
C ARG A 315 -10.16 -2.86 8.96
N SER A 316 -11.41 -2.44 8.81
CA SER A 316 -12.10 -2.46 7.52
C SER A 316 -11.48 -1.47 6.54
N THR A 317 -11.18 -0.24 6.97
CA THR A 317 -10.51 0.76 6.12
C THR A 317 -9.14 0.27 5.66
N LEU A 318 -8.35 -0.31 6.55
CA LEU A 318 -7.03 -0.87 6.21
C LEU A 318 -7.13 -2.06 5.26
N TYR A 319 -8.14 -2.92 5.38
CA TYR A 319 -8.36 -4.00 4.41
C TYR A 319 -8.75 -3.47 3.03
N VAL A 320 -9.60 -2.45 2.96
CA VAL A 320 -9.93 -1.82 1.67
C VAL A 320 -8.68 -1.19 1.05
N LEU A 321 -7.86 -0.49 1.85
CA LEU A 321 -6.58 0.06 1.37
C LEU A 321 -5.65 -1.05 0.89
N HIS A 322 -5.51 -2.15 1.63
CA HIS A 322 -4.68 -3.28 1.23
C HIS A 322 -5.15 -3.91 -0.09
N ILE A 323 -6.48 -4.09 -0.28
CA ILE A 323 -7.03 -4.59 -1.54
C ILE A 323 -6.75 -3.61 -2.68
N LEU A 324 -6.94 -2.31 -2.45
CA LEU A 324 -6.70 -1.26 -3.43
C LEU A 324 -5.23 -1.22 -3.88
N VAL A 325 -4.30 -1.32 -2.93
CA VAL A 325 -2.87 -1.27 -3.22
C VAL A 325 -2.40 -2.54 -3.95
N ASN A 326 -2.91 -3.71 -3.58
CA ASN A 326 -2.44 -4.97 -4.14
C ASN A 326 -3.14 -5.40 -5.43
N TYR A 327 -4.40 -5.01 -5.60
CA TYR A 327 -5.29 -5.50 -6.67
C TYR A 327 -6.10 -4.38 -7.35
N GLY A 328 -5.72 -3.12 -7.15
CA GLY A 328 -6.48 -1.96 -7.63
C GLY A 328 -6.53 -1.84 -9.15
N VAL A 329 -5.53 -2.36 -9.86
CA VAL A 329 -5.50 -2.38 -11.32
C VAL A 329 -6.48 -3.42 -11.86
N GLU A 330 -6.46 -4.63 -11.29
CA GLU A 330 -7.35 -5.74 -11.64
C GLU A 330 -8.81 -5.42 -11.34
N LEU A 331 -9.08 -4.80 -10.19
CA LEU A 331 -10.42 -4.58 -9.65
C LEU A 331 -10.94 -3.16 -9.89
N LYS A 332 -10.32 -2.42 -10.81
CA LYS A 332 -10.62 -1.00 -11.05
C LYS A 332 -12.12 -0.74 -11.21
N ASP A 333 -12.79 -1.50 -12.07
CA ASP A 333 -14.22 -1.32 -12.40
C ASP A 333 -15.15 -1.59 -11.22
N ILE A 334 -14.70 -2.37 -10.23
CA ILE A 334 -15.46 -2.68 -9.01
C ILE A 334 -15.15 -1.64 -7.93
N LEU A 335 -13.88 -1.30 -7.75
CA LEU A 335 -13.42 -0.42 -6.68
C LEU A 335 -13.75 1.05 -6.93
N GLU A 336 -13.66 1.53 -8.17
CA GLU A 336 -13.89 2.95 -8.49
C GLU A 336 -15.33 3.41 -8.17
N PRO A 337 -16.40 2.69 -8.58
CA PRO A 337 -17.76 3.00 -8.14
C PRO A 337 -17.94 2.84 -6.63
N ALA A 338 -17.28 1.86 -6.01
CA ALA A 338 -17.39 1.62 -4.58
C ALA A 338 -16.77 2.78 -3.78
N LEU A 339 -15.55 3.22 -4.14
CA LEU A 339 -14.83 4.34 -3.52
C LEU A 339 -15.60 5.65 -3.63
N SER A 340 -16.37 5.87 -4.70
CA SER A 340 -17.21 7.07 -4.85
C SER A 340 -18.33 7.20 -3.80
N LYS A 341 -18.74 6.09 -3.17
CA LYS A 341 -19.85 6.02 -2.18
C LYS A 341 -19.37 5.87 -0.74
N VAL A 342 -18.06 5.87 -0.53
CA VAL A 342 -17.43 5.59 0.76
C VAL A 342 -17.66 6.74 1.76
N PRO A 343 -17.93 6.45 3.04
CA PRO A 343 -17.91 7.47 4.08
C PRO A 343 -16.48 7.96 4.31
N LEU A 344 -16.30 9.28 4.43
CA LEU A 344 -14.97 9.90 4.42
C LEU A 344 -14.25 9.86 5.79
N LEU A 345 -14.98 9.93 6.91
CA LEU A 345 -14.40 9.97 8.26
C LEU A 345 -13.43 8.80 8.56
N PRO A 346 -13.72 7.54 8.22
CA PRO A 346 -12.78 6.43 8.45
C PRO A 346 -11.45 6.57 7.71
N TRP A 347 -11.40 7.30 6.59
CA TRP A 347 -10.21 7.47 5.76
C TRP A 347 -9.32 8.60 6.25
N GLN A 348 -9.92 9.60 6.89
CA GLN A 348 -9.20 10.65 7.61
C GLN A 348 -8.28 10.06 8.69
N GLU A 349 -8.69 8.97 9.35
CA GLU A 349 -7.89 8.27 10.36
C GLU A 349 -6.61 7.64 9.81
N ILE A 350 -6.61 7.26 8.53
CA ILE A 350 -5.49 6.59 7.87
C ILE A 350 -4.81 7.46 6.82
N THR A 351 -4.94 8.78 6.94
CA THR A 351 -4.31 9.76 6.04
C THR A 351 -2.81 9.49 5.83
N PRO A 352 -1.98 9.22 6.87
CA PRO A 352 -0.57 8.91 6.67
C PRO A 352 -0.32 7.70 5.76
N GLN A 353 -1.14 6.64 5.90
CA GLN A 353 -1.03 5.43 5.08
C GLN A 353 -1.41 5.71 3.62
N LEU A 354 -2.37 6.60 3.38
CA LEU A 354 -2.77 7.02 2.03
C LEU A 354 -1.64 7.78 1.33
N PHE A 355 -1.04 8.77 1.98
CA PHE A 355 0.08 9.54 1.41
C PHE A 355 1.32 8.69 1.18
N ALA A 356 1.66 7.81 2.13
CA ALA A 356 2.78 6.88 1.96
C ALA A 356 2.64 6.06 0.67
N ARG A 357 1.42 5.61 0.34
CA ARG A 357 1.14 4.87 -0.90
C ARG A 357 0.99 5.76 -2.12
N LEU A 358 0.40 6.95 -2.00
CA LEU A 358 0.33 7.93 -3.10
C LEU A 358 1.73 8.23 -3.66
N SER A 359 2.73 8.36 -2.79
CA SER A 359 4.08 8.77 -3.19
C SER A 359 5.00 7.61 -3.54
N SER A 360 4.73 6.38 -3.08
CA SER A 360 5.59 5.22 -3.31
C SER A 360 5.06 4.18 -4.29
N HIS A 361 3.75 4.13 -4.56
CA HIS A 361 3.16 3.06 -5.36
C HIS A 361 3.60 3.12 -6.82
N PRO A 362 4.00 2.01 -7.48
CA PRO A 362 4.46 2.04 -8.87
C PRO A 362 3.32 2.24 -9.88
N ASP A 363 2.14 1.67 -9.65
CA ASP A 363 1.03 1.79 -10.61
C ASP A 363 0.31 3.14 -10.54
N LYS A 364 0.26 3.82 -11.69
CA LYS A 364 -0.44 5.11 -11.85
C LYS A 364 -1.95 4.99 -11.62
N VAL A 365 -2.56 3.87 -12.00
CA VAL A 365 -4.01 3.64 -11.83
C VAL A 365 -4.39 3.69 -10.34
N VAL A 366 -3.63 3.00 -9.48
CA VAL A 366 -3.85 2.99 -8.04
C VAL A 366 -3.61 4.38 -7.45
N ARG A 367 -2.53 5.07 -7.86
CA ARG A 367 -2.29 6.45 -7.44
C ARG A 367 -3.43 7.40 -7.82
N LYS A 368 -4.04 7.24 -9.00
CA LYS A 368 -5.21 8.03 -9.43
C LYS A 368 -6.48 7.73 -8.62
N GLN A 369 -6.68 6.48 -8.21
CA GLN A 369 -7.77 6.12 -7.29
C GLN A 369 -7.56 6.74 -5.90
N LEU A 370 -6.32 6.71 -5.38
CA LEU A 370 -5.94 7.39 -4.13
C LEU A 370 -6.09 8.91 -4.24
N GLU A 371 -5.67 9.52 -5.36
CA GLU A 371 -5.86 10.94 -5.67
C GLU A 371 -7.34 11.32 -5.58
N THR A 372 -8.20 10.54 -6.25
CA THR A 372 -9.65 10.79 -6.27
C THR A 372 -10.24 10.77 -4.86
N LEU A 373 -9.87 9.77 -4.06
CA LEU A 373 -10.30 9.66 -2.67
C LEU A 373 -9.79 10.83 -1.82
N LEU A 374 -8.51 11.21 -1.97
CA LEU A 374 -7.91 12.32 -1.24
C LEU A 374 -8.52 13.67 -1.64
N ILE A 375 -8.90 13.86 -2.91
CA ILE A 375 -9.65 15.04 -3.36
C ILE A 375 -11.05 15.07 -2.74
N MET A 376 -11.73 13.92 -2.64
CA MET A 376 -13.02 13.82 -1.93
C MET A 376 -12.86 14.19 -0.45
N LEU A 377 -11.80 13.70 0.21
CA LEU A 377 -11.47 14.08 1.59
C LEU A 377 -11.16 15.58 1.69
N ALA A 378 -10.37 16.13 0.77
CA ALA A 378 -9.99 17.55 0.75
C ALA A 378 -11.19 18.48 0.65
N LYS A 379 -12.26 18.07 -0.04
CA LYS A 379 -13.51 18.84 -0.14
C LYS A 379 -14.23 18.98 1.20
N HIS A 380 -14.15 17.96 2.05
CA HIS A 380 -14.90 17.91 3.31
C HIS A 380 -14.06 18.27 4.54
N SER A 381 -12.79 17.86 4.56
CA SER A 381 -11.86 18.03 5.69
C SER A 381 -10.46 18.47 5.21
N PRO A 382 -10.35 19.67 4.56
CA PRO A 382 -9.08 20.15 4.02
C PRO A 382 -7.96 20.27 5.07
N TRP A 383 -8.32 20.60 6.32
CA TRP A 383 -7.39 20.70 7.44
C TRP A 383 -6.62 19.40 7.72
N SER A 384 -7.23 18.24 7.47
CA SER A 384 -6.57 16.94 7.71
C SER A 384 -5.54 16.58 6.65
N LEU A 385 -5.56 17.26 5.50
CA LEU A 385 -4.68 16.97 4.38
C LEU A 385 -3.62 18.04 4.15
N VAL A 386 -3.80 19.26 4.68
CA VAL A 386 -2.90 20.38 4.41
C VAL A 386 -1.45 20.08 4.82
N TYR A 387 -1.21 19.61 6.05
CA TYR A 387 0.16 19.30 6.50
C TYR A 387 0.76 18.12 5.75
N PRO A 388 0.10 16.94 5.63
CA PRO A 388 0.66 15.83 4.85
C PRO A 388 0.99 16.20 3.40
N THR A 389 0.11 16.96 2.74
CA THR A 389 0.32 17.38 1.34
C THR A 389 1.53 18.30 1.20
N LEU A 390 1.66 19.28 2.10
CA LEU A 390 2.77 20.25 2.05
C LEU A 390 4.11 19.60 2.40
N VAL A 391 4.14 18.76 3.44
CA VAL A 391 5.36 18.06 3.86
C VAL A 391 5.86 17.14 2.76
N ASP A 392 4.97 16.38 2.13
CA ASP A 392 5.35 15.46 1.05
C ASP A 392 5.78 16.22 -0.22
N ALA A 393 5.13 17.35 -0.53
CA ALA A 393 5.50 18.20 -1.66
C ALA A 393 6.85 18.91 -1.47
N ASN A 394 7.26 19.18 -0.23
CA ASN A 394 8.53 19.81 0.12
C ASN A 394 9.69 18.81 0.31
N SER A 395 9.46 17.51 0.10
CA SER A 395 10.48 16.48 0.31
C SER A 395 11.66 16.64 -0.67
N PRO A 396 12.91 16.77 -0.19
CA PRO A 396 14.08 17.01 -1.05
C PRO A 396 14.56 15.78 -1.83
N GLU A 397 14.07 14.59 -1.48
CA GLU A 397 14.58 13.32 -2.02
C GLU A 397 13.81 12.82 -3.26
N LYS A 398 12.64 13.40 -3.58
CA LYS A 398 11.78 12.91 -4.66
C LYS A 398 10.99 14.03 -5.32
N GLU A 399 10.97 14.06 -6.66
CA GLU A 399 10.03 14.94 -7.37
C GLU A 399 8.59 14.54 -6.99
N PRO A 400 7.74 15.52 -6.62
CA PRO A 400 6.38 15.22 -6.21
C PRO A 400 5.61 14.60 -7.37
N SER A 401 4.88 13.52 -7.10
CA SER A 401 4.07 12.84 -8.11
C SER A 401 3.03 13.78 -8.73
N GLU A 402 2.65 13.52 -9.98
CA GLU A 402 1.59 14.29 -10.67
C GLU A 402 0.30 14.32 -9.83
N GLU A 403 -0.02 13.20 -9.17
CA GLU A 403 -1.18 13.07 -8.31
C GLU A 403 -1.09 13.97 -7.06
N LEU A 404 0.08 14.06 -6.43
CA LEU A 404 0.32 14.94 -5.28
C LEU A 404 0.24 16.42 -5.69
N GLN A 405 0.81 16.78 -6.84
CA GLN A 405 0.70 18.14 -7.39
C GLN A 405 -0.74 18.52 -7.67
N ASN A 406 -1.56 17.59 -8.19
CA ASN A 406 -2.99 17.83 -8.40
C ASN A 406 -3.72 18.10 -7.08
N ILE A 407 -3.47 17.33 -6.02
CA ILE A 407 -4.06 17.56 -4.69
C ILE A 407 -3.62 18.94 -4.14
N LEU A 408 -2.34 19.28 -4.25
CA LEU A 408 -1.84 20.58 -3.80
C LEU A 408 -2.46 21.73 -4.61
N SER A 409 -2.61 21.58 -5.93
CA SER A 409 -3.26 22.56 -6.79
C SER A 409 -4.73 22.75 -6.41
N PHE A 410 -5.41 21.65 -6.05
CA PHE A 410 -6.79 21.65 -5.60
C PHE A 410 -6.94 22.42 -4.28
N LEU A 411 -6.08 22.13 -3.29
CA LEU A 411 -6.06 22.84 -2.00
C LEU A 411 -5.74 24.33 -2.18
N ASN A 412 -4.75 24.67 -3.02
CA ASN A 412 -4.41 26.07 -3.31
C ASN A 412 -5.57 26.82 -3.96
N LYS A 413 -6.36 26.15 -4.83
CA LYS A 413 -7.49 26.77 -5.51
C LYS A 413 -8.68 27.01 -4.58
N LEU A 414 -9.03 26.05 -3.72
CA LEU A 414 -10.23 26.14 -2.88
C LEU A 414 -9.96 26.74 -1.49
N TYR A 415 -8.77 26.53 -0.93
CA TYR A 415 -8.40 26.94 0.42
C TYR A 415 -7.04 27.67 0.45
N PRO A 416 -6.84 28.73 -0.36
CA PRO A 416 -5.54 29.39 -0.49
C PRO A 416 -4.99 29.92 0.84
N ARG A 417 -5.85 30.50 1.69
CA ARG A 417 -5.43 31.02 3.01
C ARG A 417 -4.96 29.91 3.95
N LEU A 418 -5.67 28.78 3.99
CA LEU A 418 -5.28 27.61 4.78
C LEU A 418 -3.90 27.10 4.35
N VAL A 419 -3.67 26.98 3.04
CA VAL A 419 -2.39 26.52 2.51
C VAL A 419 -1.26 27.50 2.84
N GLN A 420 -1.47 28.80 2.64
CA GLN A 420 -0.50 29.85 2.96
C GLN A 420 -0.15 29.87 4.44
N ASP A 421 -1.17 29.83 5.32
CA ASP A 421 -0.99 29.84 6.76
C ASP A 421 -0.22 28.59 7.24
N ALA A 422 -0.55 27.41 6.68
CA ALA A 422 0.13 26.16 7.01
C ALA A 422 1.57 26.13 6.49
N GLN A 423 1.83 26.65 5.28
CA GLN A 423 3.18 26.79 4.72
C GLN A 423 4.05 27.72 5.59
N LEU A 424 3.49 28.85 6.02
CA LEU A 424 4.16 29.76 6.94
C LEU A 424 4.50 29.05 8.25
N MET A 425 3.55 28.31 8.82
CA MET A 425 3.75 27.58 10.06
C MET A 425 4.84 26.52 9.93
N ILE A 426 4.82 25.70 8.86
CA ILE A 426 5.86 24.69 8.60
C ILE A 426 7.24 25.36 8.53
N LYS A 427 7.36 26.41 7.72
CA LYS A 427 8.64 27.10 7.49
C LYS A 427 9.22 27.70 8.77
N GLU A 428 8.39 28.39 9.55
CA GLU A 428 8.84 29.06 10.77
C GLU A 428 9.11 28.05 11.89
N LEU A 429 8.36 26.93 11.95
CA LEU A 429 8.67 25.83 12.88
C LEU A 429 9.98 25.13 12.49
N GLU A 430 10.23 24.91 11.19
CA GLU A 430 11.52 24.39 10.71
C GLU A 430 12.68 25.26 11.20
N ASN A 431 12.56 26.58 11.11
CA ASN A 431 13.56 27.54 11.61
C ASN A 431 13.81 27.43 13.13
N VAL A 432 12.81 27.00 13.92
CA VAL A 432 12.92 26.86 15.39
C VAL A 432 13.44 25.49 15.81
N THR A 433 13.28 24.46 14.97
CA THR A 433 13.59 23.08 15.38
C THR A 433 15.07 22.81 15.64
N VAL A 434 15.97 23.35 14.82
CA VAL A 434 17.41 23.18 14.97
C VAL A 434 18.13 24.45 14.51
N LEU A 435 18.75 25.15 15.45
CA LEU A 435 19.43 26.42 15.18
C LEU A 435 20.83 26.18 14.60
N TRP A 436 21.42 27.21 13.98
CA TRP A 436 22.72 27.07 13.31
C TRP A 436 23.85 26.78 14.31
N GLU A 437 23.81 27.38 15.49
CA GLU A 437 24.75 27.09 16.58
C GLU A 437 24.62 25.65 17.09
N GLU A 438 23.42 25.09 17.12
CA GLU A 438 23.18 23.71 17.55
C GLU A 438 23.68 22.72 16.50
N LEU A 439 23.43 23.01 15.23
CA LEU A 439 23.99 22.24 14.11
C LEU A 439 25.52 22.21 14.15
N TRP A 440 26.15 23.36 14.38
CA TRP A 440 27.61 23.44 14.47
C TRP A 440 28.15 22.76 15.70
N LEU A 441 27.58 23.01 16.88
CA LEU A 441 28.03 22.38 18.12
C LEU A 441 27.93 20.85 18.03
N GLY A 442 26.79 20.32 17.57
CA GLY A 442 26.60 18.89 17.37
C GLY A 442 27.59 18.31 16.36
N THR A 443 27.74 18.95 15.19
CA THR A 443 28.70 18.51 14.16
C THR A 443 30.13 18.47 14.71
N LEU A 444 30.56 19.47 15.48
CA LEU A 444 31.92 19.52 16.04
C LEU A 444 32.13 18.47 17.14
N GLN A 445 31.12 18.21 17.97
CA GLN A 445 31.16 17.17 19.00
C GLN A 445 31.25 15.77 18.38
N ASP A 446 30.45 15.49 17.35
CA ASP A 446 30.43 14.21 16.64
C ASP A 446 31.78 13.92 15.95
N LEU A 447 32.40 14.93 15.36
CA LEU A 447 33.69 14.80 14.67
C LEU A 447 34.88 14.70 15.64
N HIS A 448 34.78 15.23 16.85
CA HIS A 448 35.93 15.39 17.75
C HIS A 448 36.65 14.06 18.06
N ALA A 449 35.92 13.02 18.44
CA ALA A 449 36.51 11.73 18.79
C ALA A 449 37.24 11.07 17.60
N ASP A 450 36.63 11.13 16.41
CA ASP A 450 37.22 10.59 15.18
C ASP A 450 38.47 11.39 14.76
N VAL A 451 38.40 12.73 14.82
CA VAL A 451 39.56 13.59 14.51
C VAL A 451 40.73 13.32 15.46
N MET A 452 40.47 13.21 16.77
CA MET A 452 41.53 12.90 17.73
C MET A 452 42.16 11.53 17.50
N ARG A 453 41.35 10.53 17.15
CA ARG A 453 41.85 9.21 16.74
C ARG A 453 42.74 9.31 15.49
N ARG A 454 42.30 10.01 14.44
CA ARG A 454 43.07 10.21 13.20
C ARG A 454 44.37 10.97 13.46
N ILE A 455 44.38 11.98 14.34
CA ILE A 455 45.58 12.70 14.76
C ILE A 455 46.58 11.76 15.44
N ASN A 456 46.14 10.87 16.32
CA ASN A 456 47.02 9.91 17.00
C ASN A 456 47.65 8.92 16.00
N LEU A 457 46.86 8.38 15.07
CA LEU A 457 47.38 7.52 14.00
C LEU A 457 48.40 8.23 13.11
N LEU A 458 48.16 9.51 12.78
CA LEU A 458 49.11 10.33 12.03
C LEU A 458 50.40 10.59 12.80
N LYS A 459 50.34 10.77 14.13
CA LYS A 459 51.53 10.90 14.98
C LYS A 459 52.37 9.62 15.01
N GLU A 460 51.73 8.46 15.16
CA GLU A 460 52.40 7.16 15.12
C GLU A 460 53.06 6.89 13.77
N GLU A 461 52.35 7.19 12.67
CA GLU A 461 52.88 7.03 11.31
C GLU A 461 54.02 8.01 11.04
N ALA A 462 53.92 9.25 11.51
CA ALA A 462 54.99 10.24 11.37
C ALA A 462 56.25 9.83 12.14
N ALA A 463 56.11 9.17 13.30
CA ALA A 463 57.24 8.59 14.04
C ALA A 463 57.91 7.47 13.23
N ARG A 464 57.13 6.55 12.65
CA ARG A 464 57.66 5.49 11.76
C ARG A 464 58.37 6.05 10.51
N ILE A 465 57.83 7.12 9.91
CA ILE A 465 58.44 7.79 8.75
C ILE A 465 59.74 8.50 9.16
N ALA A 466 59.81 9.04 10.39
CA ALA A 466 61.01 9.69 10.90
C ALA A 466 62.19 8.72 11.04
N GLU A 467 61.94 7.48 11.48
CA GLU A 467 62.94 6.41 11.65
C GLU A 467 63.50 5.88 10.32
N ASN A 468 62.81 6.09 9.20
CA ASN A 468 63.26 5.62 7.90
C ASN A 468 64.51 6.39 7.40
N SER A 469 65.63 5.70 7.22
CA SER A 469 66.91 6.28 6.77
C SER A 469 66.99 6.53 5.25
N THR A 470 66.10 5.95 4.46
CA THR A 470 66.12 6.02 2.98
C THR A 470 65.47 7.27 2.42
N LEU A 471 64.67 7.98 3.22
CA LEU A 471 63.92 9.17 2.79
C LEU A 471 64.60 10.46 3.26
N THR A 472 64.66 11.45 2.38
CA THR A 472 65.10 12.80 2.75
C THR A 472 64.06 13.52 3.61
N HIS A 473 64.47 14.55 4.37
CA HIS A 473 63.54 15.32 5.21
C HIS A 473 62.38 15.95 4.40
N GLY A 474 62.67 16.44 3.18
CA GLY A 474 61.65 17.00 2.30
C GLY A 474 60.62 15.96 1.83
N GLU A 475 61.06 14.74 1.52
CA GLU A 475 60.16 13.63 1.14
C GLU A 475 59.31 13.17 2.33
N LYS A 476 59.89 13.07 3.53
CA LYS A 476 59.16 12.76 4.76
C LYS A 476 58.03 13.76 5.00
N ASN A 477 58.31 15.06 4.85
CA ASN A 477 57.30 16.12 5.01
C ASN A 477 56.19 16.03 3.95
N LYS A 478 56.54 15.74 2.68
CA LYS A 478 55.53 15.54 1.61
C LYS A 478 54.64 14.34 1.88
N ILE A 479 55.20 13.22 2.33
CA ILE A 479 54.43 12.01 2.66
C ILE A 479 53.47 12.29 3.83
N ASN A 480 53.96 12.93 4.90
CA ASN A 480 53.14 13.29 6.04
C ASN A 480 51.99 14.23 5.65
N ALA A 481 52.26 15.24 4.81
CA ALA A 481 51.24 16.16 4.31
C ALA A 481 50.19 15.47 3.42
N ALA A 482 50.61 14.54 2.55
CA ALA A 482 49.71 13.77 1.71
C ALA A 482 48.83 12.82 2.55
N LYS A 483 49.41 12.13 3.55
CA LYS A 483 48.67 11.27 4.47
C LYS A 483 47.66 12.06 5.30
N TYR A 484 48.05 13.23 5.83
CA TYR A 484 47.14 14.14 6.51
C TYR A 484 45.94 14.51 5.62
N SER A 485 46.22 14.96 4.39
CA SER A 485 45.18 15.39 3.45
C SER A 485 44.22 14.26 3.13
N ALA A 486 44.73 13.05 2.86
CA ALA A 486 43.91 11.88 2.59
C ALA A 486 43.06 11.46 3.80
N MET A 487 43.64 11.45 5.00
CA MET A 487 42.94 11.06 6.23
C MET A 487 41.93 12.10 6.69
N MET A 488 42.14 13.39 6.45
CA MET A 488 41.24 14.45 6.91
C MET A 488 40.20 14.86 5.86
N ALA A 489 40.37 14.47 4.59
CA ALA A 489 39.43 14.79 3.51
C ALA A 489 37.95 14.49 3.84
N PRO A 490 37.57 13.33 4.40
CA PRO A 490 36.17 13.07 4.75
C PRO A 490 35.61 14.05 5.79
N ILE A 491 36.44 14.48 6.74
CA ILE A 491 36.06 15.45 7.80
C ILE A 491 35.88 16.84 7.17
N VAL A 492 36.80 17.23 6.29
CA VAL A 492 36.71 18.49 5.53
C VAL A 492 35.41 18.55 4.75
N VAL A 493 35.03 17.47 4.06
CA VAL A 493 33.77 17.42 3.30
C VAL A 493 32.55 17.65 4.19
N VAL A 494 32.51 17.05 5.39
CA VAL A 494 31.42 17.26 6.36
C VAL A 494 31.36 18.73 6.81
N LEU A 495 32.52 19.31 7.17
CA LEU A 495 32.62 20.71 7.60
C LEU A 495 32.25 21.70 6.50
N GLU A 496 32.68 21.45 5.25
CA GLU A 496 32.32 22.27 4.09
C GLU A 496 30.84 22.19 3.75
N ARG A 497 30.26 20.98 3.82
CA ARG A 497 28.82 20.80 3.63
C ARG A 497 28.04 21.60 4.67
N ARG A 498 28.47 21.55 5.94
CA ARG A 498 27.85 22.31 7.04
C ARG A 498 28.02 23.82 6.88
N LEU A 499 29.20 24.26 6.45
CA LEU A 499 29.45 25.66 6.13
C LEU A 499 28.55 26.13 4.99
N THR A 500 28.41 25.33 3.94
CA THR A 500 27.52 25.67 2.81
C THR A 500 26.06 25.81 3.28
N SER A 501 25.57 24.90 4.13
CA SER A 501 24.19 24.99 4.64
C SER A 501 23.93 26.20 5.55
N THR A 502 24.96 26.66 6.29
CA THR A 502 24.86 27.80 7.24
C THR A 502 25.42 29.11 6.69
N SER A 503 25.80 29.15 5.41
CA SER A 503 26.23 30.37 4.70
C SER A 503 25.14 30.93 3.78
N ARG A 504 23.93 30.38 3.85
CA ARG A 504 22.78 30.87 3.08
C ARG A 504 22.40 32.27 3.54
N ARG A 505 21.59 32.97 2.72
CA ARG A 505 21.03 34.26 3.12
C ARG A 505 20.23 34.07 4.42
N PRO A 506 20.51 34.85 5.49
CA PRO A 506 19.78 34.71 6.75
C PRO A 506 18.31 35.10 6.54
N GLU A 507 17.42 34.27 7.07
CA GLU A 507 15.97 34.47 7.05
C GLU A 507 15.45 35.03 8.36
N THR A 508 16.17 34.78 9.46
CA THR A 508 15.79 35.20 10.80
C THR A 508 16.82 36.16 11.41
N PRO A 509 16.43 37.04 12.34
CA PRO A 509 17.37 37.86 13.10
C PRO A 509 18.45 37.03 13.80
N HIS A 510 18.10 35.86 14.31
CA HIS A 510 19.02 34.97 15.00
C HIS A 510 20.08 34.36 14.07
N GLU A 511 19.68 33.97 12.85
CA GLU A 511 20.63 33.52 11.82
C GLU A 511 21.62 34.62 11.42
N LEU A 512 21.15 35.88 11.36
CA LEU A 512 22.02 37.03 11.07
C LEU A 512 23.05 37.24 12.19
N TRP A 513 22.65 37.15 13.46
CA TRP A 513 23.58 37.19 14.59
C TRP A 513 24.66 36.10 14.50
N PHE A 514 24.27 34.87 14.18
CA PHE A 514 25.22 33.76 14.05
C PHE A 514 26.27 34.04 12.95
N LEU A 515 25.83 34.61 11.82
CA LEU A 515 26.74 34.98 10.72
C LEU A 515 27.75 36.03 11.15
N GLU A 516 27.30 37.06 11.87
CA GLU A 516 28.17 38.15 12.31
C GLU A 516 29.21 37.66 13.34
N GLU A 517 28.83 36.79 14.26
CA GLU A 517 29.69 36.36 15.37
C GLU A 517 30.65 35.22 15.00
N TYR A 518 30.16 34.17 14.32
CA TYR A 518 30.90 32.90 14.19
C TYR A 518 31.40 32.59 12.77
N GLN A 519 30.80 33.17 11.73
CA GLN A 519 31.04 32.72 10.35
C GLN A 519 32.50 32.86 9.89
N GLU A 520 33.12 34.01 10.15
CA GLU A 520 34.53 34.22 9.77
C GLU A 520 35.48 33.32 10.56
N GLN A 521 35.17 33.08 11.85
CA GLN A 521 35.96 32.19 12.69
C GLN A 521 35.90 30.75 12.18
N ILE A 522 34.71 30.27 11.83
CA ILE A 522 34.47 28.94 11.26
C ILE A 522 35.16 28.82 9.90
N ARG A 523 34.99 29.79 8.99
CA ARG A 523 35.64 29.77 7.68
C ARG A 523 37.17 29.74 7.82
N SER A 524 37.71 30.55 8.72
CA SER A 524 39.15 30.54 9.05
C SER A 524 39.60 29.18 9.59
N ALA A 525 38.84 28.56 10.50
CA ALA A 525 39.14 27.24 11.04
C ALA A 525 39.12 26.15 9.96
N VAL A 526 38.12 26.14 9.08
CA VAL A 526 38.02 25.18 7.96
C VAL A 526 39.16 25.34 6.97
N THR A 527 39.52 26.57 6.59
CA THR A 527 40.67 26.80 5.69
C THR A 527 41.99 26.35 6.30
N LYS A 528 42.23 26.63 7.59
CA LYS A 528 43.43 26.16 8.31
C LYS A 528 43.47 24.64 8.45
N PHE A 529 42.33 23.99 8.68
CA PHE A 529 42.27 22.53 8.81
C PHE A 529 42.48 21.81 7.48
N LYS A 530 42.14 22.43 6.35
CA LYS A 530 42.46 21.88 5.01
C LYS A 530 43.97 21.86 4.75
N THR A 531 44.70 22.84 5.27
CA THR A 531 46.13 22.94 5.04
C THR A 531 46.90 22.00 5.98
N PRO A 532 47.75 21.09 5.47
CA PRO A 532 48.57 20.24 6.31
C PRO A 532 49.50 21.07 7.21
N PRO A 533 49.70 20.68 8.48
CA PRO A 533 50.57 21.42 9.39
C PRO A 533 52.03 21.35 8.95
N ALA A 534 52.79 22.43 9.20
CA ALA A 534 54.20 22.53 8.83
C ALA A 534 55.10 21.53 9.58
N SER A 535 54.64 21.00 10.72
CA SER A 535 55.38 20.01 11.52
C SER A 535 54.44 19.02 12.19
N VAL A 536 54.99 17.85 12.53
CA VAL A 536 54.28 16.78 13.26
C VAL A 536 53.86 17.23 14.67
N ALA A 537 54.63 18.12 15.30
CA ALA A 537 54.31 18.66 16.61
C ALA A 537 53.01 19.48 16.60
N ALA A 538 52.74 20.18 15.48
CA ALA A 538 51.53 20.98 15.32
C ALA A 538 50.27 20.16 15.03
N LEU A 539 50.37 18.83 14.81
CA LEU A 539 49.20 17.96 14.57
C LEU A 539 48.19 17.96 15.73
N GLY A 540 48.64 18.19 16.96
CA GLY A 540 47.74 18.30 18.12
C GLY A 540 46.91 19.59 18.13
N ASP A 541 47.37 20.63 17.45
CA ASP A 541 46.80 21.97 17.54
C ASP A 541 45.82 22.27 16.39
N VAL A 542 45.76 21.41 15.37
CA VAL A 542 44.96 21.66 14.15
C VAL A 542 43.46 21.68 14.44
N TRP A 543 43.00 21.00 15.50
CA TRP A 543 41.59 20.98 15.91
C TRP A 543 41.23 22.05 16.97
N ARG A 544 42.22 22.68 17.62
CA ARG A 544 41.98 23.69 18.67
C ARG A 544 41.04 24.84 18.26
N PRO A 545 41.10 25.38 17.02
CA PRO A 545 40.16 26.42 16.61
C PRO A 545 38.70 25.96 16.73
N PHE A 546 38.41 24.70 16.37
CA PHE A 546 37.07 24.13 16.49
C PHE A 546 36.67 23.86 17.94
N GLU A 547 37.61 23.45 18.81
CA GLU A 547 37.34 23.33 20.25
C GLU A 547 36.99 24.68 20.89
N THR A 548 37.68 25.74 20.48
CA THR A 548 37.42 27.11 20.96
C THR A 548 36.03 27.57 20.52
N ILE A 549 35.65 27.31 19.27
CA ILE A 549 34.31 27.59 18.76
C ILE A 549 33.26 26.76 19.52
N ALA A 550 33.46 25.44 19.64
CA ALA A 550 32.52 24.55 20.31
C ALA A 550 32.32 24.91 21.80
N THR A 551 33.37 25.31 22.51
CA THR A 551 33.26 25.76 23.90
C THR A 551 32.52 27.09 24.04
N SER A 552 32.72 28.01 23.10
CA SER A 552 31.95 29.26 23.01
C SER A 552 30.46 28.97 22.79
N LEU A 553 30.12 28.16 21.78
CA LEU A 553 28.74 27.76 21.46
C LEU A 553 28.08 27.03 22.64
N ALA A 554 28.78 26.08 23.28
CA ALA A 554 28.29 25.37 24.46
C ALA A 554 28.13 26.26 25.70
N SER A 555 28.88 27.37 25.80
CA SER A 555 28.67 28.38 26.85
C SER A 555 27.45 29.23 26.54
N TYR A 556 27.24 29.61 25.27
CA TYR A 556 26.07 30.36 24.83
C TYR A 556 24.79 29.56 25.11
N GLN A 557 24.67 28.34 24.58
CA GLN A 557 23.47 27.51 24.70
C GLN A 557 23.03 27.25 26.15
N ARG A 558 23.98 27.17 27.10
CA ARG A 558 23.67 26.97 28.53
C ARG A 558 23.15 28.22 29.25
N LYS A 559 23.41 29.41 28.72
CA LYS A 559 23.16 30.70 29.38
C LYS A 559 22.11 31.55 28.65
N SER A 560 21.82 31.23 27.40
CA SER A 560 20.90 31.99 26.56
C SER A 560 19.46 31.48 26.69
N SER A 561 18.53 32.38 26.94
CA SER A 561 17.13 32.24 26.53
C SER A 561 16.94 33.05 25.25
N ILE A 562 16.49 32.41 24.18
CA ILE A 562 16.31 33.08 22.88
C ILE A 562 14.87 33.57 22.80
N SER A 563 14.67 34.79 22.30
CA SER A 563 13.31 35.31 22.09
C SER A 563 12.67 34.60 20.91
N PHE A 564 11.42 34.18 21.04
CA PHE A 564 10.70 33.50 19.95
C PHE A 564 10.67 34.34 18.67
N GLY A 565 10.53 35.67 18.79
CA GLY A 565 10.53 36.58 17.64
C GLY A 565 11.88 36.73 16.92
N GLU A 566 12.99 36.32 17.53
CA GLU A 566 14.31 36.33 16.89
C GLU A 566 14.50 35.11 15.97
N VAL A 567 13.80 34.01 16.26
CA VAL A 567 13.91 32.74 15.54
C VAL A 567 12.75 32.54 14.57
N ALA A 568 11.53 32.94 14.96
CA ALA A 568 10.32 32.81 14.16
C ALA A 568 9.51 34.12 14.20
N PRO A 569 10.00 35.18 13.52
CA PRO A 569 9.39 36.51 13.59
C PRO A 569 7.97 36.54 13.04
N GLN A 570 7.66 35.75 12.02
CA GLN A 570 6.33 35.76 11.41
C GLN A 570 5.32 35.02 12.29
N LEU A 571 5.72 33.91 12.92
CA LEU A 571 4.87 33.24 13.91
C LEU A 571 4.69 34.09 15.18
N ALA A 572 5.70 34.84 15.61
CA ALA A 572 5.59 35.72 16.77
C ALA A 572 4.57 36.85 16.57
N LEU A 573 4.37 37.29 15.33
CA LEU A 573 3.38 38.32 14.95
C LEU A 573 1.99 37.72 14.66
N LEU A 574 1.87 36.40 14.59
CA LEU A 574 0.64 35.71 14.22
C LEU A 574 -0.40 35.83 15.33
N SER A 575 -1.49 36.56 15.07
CA SER A 575 -2.62 36.71 16.00
C SER A 575 -3.82 35.83 15.64
N SER A 576 -3.96 35.47 14.35
CA SER A 576 -5.01 34.60 13.83
C SER A 576 -4.49 33.76 12.68
N SER A 577 -4.95 32.51 12.55
CA SER A 577 -4.54 31.60 11.49
C SER A 577 -5.65 30.62 11.14
N ASN A 578 -5.77 30.26 9.87
CA ASN A 578 -6.62 29.17 9.42
C ASN A 578 -5.92 27.81 9.48
N ALA A 579 -4.60 27.80 9.73
CA ALA A 579 -3.84 26.57 9.86
C ALA A 579 -4.31 25.82 11.12
N PRO A 580 -4.62 24.52 11.00
CA PRO A 580 -5.08 23.73 12.12
C PRO A 580 -3.94 23.52 13.10
N MET A 581 -4.24 23.42 14.40
CA MET A 581 -3.22 23.04 15.37
C MET A 581 -2.71 21.61 15.03
N PRO A 582 -1.39 21.40 14.92
CA PRO A 582 -0.84 20.08 14.62
C PRO A 582 -1.35 19.01 15.59
N GLY A 583 -1.86 17.91 15.05
CA GLY A 583 -2.48 16.81 15.81
C GLY A 583 -3.97 17.00 16.16
N LEU A 584 -4.56 18.17 15.92
CA LEU A 584 -5.99 18.45 16.14
C LEU A 584 -6.76 18.71 14.84
N GLU A 585 -6.19 18.33 13.70
CA GLU A 585 -6.78 18.55 12.36
C GLU A 585 -8.13 17.85 12.19
N LYS A 586 -8.44 16.88 13.05
CA LYS A 586 -9.67 16.08 13.04
C LYS A 586 -10.83 16.69 13.81
N GLN A 587 -10.56 17.59 14.76
CA GLN A 587 -11.58 18.12 15.68
C GLN A 587 -12.33 19.33 15.12
N ILE A 588 -11.82 19.92 14.03
CA ILE A 588 -12.31 21.18 13.46
C ILE A 588 -13.71 21.04 12.82
N MET A 589 -14.26 19.82 12.70
CA MET A 589 -15.65 19.61 12.26
C MET A 589 -16.72 19.88 13.33
N ILE A 590 -16.36 20.21 14.59
CA ILE A 590 -17.35 20.33 15.68
C ILE A 590 -17.68 21.78 16.09
N SER A 591 -16.99 22.80 15.58
CA SER A 591 -17.25 24.20 15.98
C SER A 591 -17.76 25.08 14.84
N GLU A 592 -19.01 25.55 15.02
CA GLU A 592 -19.57 26.82 14.54
C GLU A 592 -19.82 26.97 13.03
N SER A 593 -21.00 26.56 12.55
CA SER A 593 -21.68 27.24 11.41
C SER A 593 -23.17 26.88 11.23
N GLU A 594 -23.93 26.64 12.31
CA GLU A 594 -25.40 26.53 12.22
C GLU A 594 -26.18 27.35 13.28
N SER A 595 -25.52 28.10 14.17
CA SER A 595 -26.23 28.90 15.21
C SER A 595 -26.45 30.38 14.90
N ASP A 596 -25.75 30.95 13.91
CA ASP A 596 -25.66 32.42 13.78
C ASP A 596 -26.50 33.04 12.64
N LEU A 597 -27.38 32.26 12.01
CA LEU A 597 -28.27 32.77 10.95
C LEU A 597 -29.75 32.94 11.35
N ASP A 598 -30.17 32.52 12.54
CA ASP A 598 -31.60 32.49 12.91
C ASP A 598 -32.08 33.57 13.91
N ASN A 599 -31.24 34.55 14.29
CA ASN A 599 -31.62 35.57 15.30
C ASN A 599 -31.79 37.01 14.78
N SER A 600 -32.03 37.21 13.48
CA SER A 600 -32.25 38.55 12.90
C SER A 600 -33.66 38.80 12.33
N HIS A 601 -34.69 38.15 12.86
CA HIS A 601 -36.08 38.56 12.61
C HIS A 601 -36.91 38.60 13.91
N GLY A 602 -37.13 39.81 14.43
CA GLY A 602 -38.14 40.03 15.46
C GLY A 602 -37.89 41.23 16.38
N ARG A 603 -37.95 42.45 15.86
CA ARG A 603 -38.36 43.66 16.61
C ARG A 603 -38.77 44.77 15.63
N LEU A 604 -40.05 44.77 15.28
CA LEU A 604 -40.91 45.95 15.22
C LEU A 604 -42.19 45.61 15.98
#